data_AF-A0A0M4R3L1-F1
#
_entry.id   AF-A0A0M4R3L1-F1
#
_cell.length_a   1.000
_cell.length_b   1.000
_cell.length_c   1.000
_cell.angle_alpha   90.00
_cell.angle_beta   90.00
_cell.angle_gamma   90.00
#
_symmetry.space_group_name_H-M   'P 1'
#
loop_
_entity.id
_entity.type
_entity.pdbx_description
1 polymer ?
#
loop_
_entity_poly.entity_id
_entity_poly.type
_entity_poly.pdbx_seq_one_letter_code
_entity_poly.pdbx_strand_id
1 'polypeptide(L)'
;MDRFDGWICGLGTTSGRRIVVGHWPDTPLGSFTDVMTESADGRRTLLAPTGEVAEFVSATYTFDEVRVVPVSHTVDDDRRRVVAGPLEVSWRIGGRPLLGRLLRAVPGPLAVHPWWLRVIDPIARRAVPGVRTVGSAGGGRREYYGARDLHRVAAAWARWDDGDCGGLAPVVPPVRFGFGSAPATPSHVRITTLVERSLT
;
A
#
# COMPACT_ATOMS: atom_id res chain seq x y z
N MET A 1 14.34 3.50 14.33
CA MET A 1 13.56 3.03 13.17
C MET A 1 12.16 2.75 13.65
N ASP A 2 11.18 3.30 12.97
CA ASP A 2 9.79 2.98 13.24
C ASP A 2 9.42 1.70 12.50
N ARG A 3 8.55 0.90 13.11
CA ARG A 3 8.07 -0.36 12.53
C ARG A 3 6.57 -0.24 12.30
N PHE A 4 6.15 -0.49 11.06
CA PHE A 4 4.76 -0.55 10.65
C PHE A 4 4.46 -1.95 10.19
N ASP A 5 3.62 -2.66 10.92
CA ASP A 5 3.30 -4.05 10.60
C ASP A 5 1.84 -4.17 10.15
N GLY A 6 1.64 -4.63 8.92
CA GLY A 6 0.30 -4.60 8.35
C GLY A 6 0.18 -5.19 6.96
N TRP A 7 -0.75 -4.63 6.20
CA TRP A 7 -1.08 -5.05 4.84
C TRP A 7 -1.16 -3.85 3.92
N ILE A 8 -0.71 -4.04 2.69
CA ILE A 8 -0.94 -3.11 1.60
C ILE A 8 -1.78 -3.81 0.53
N CYS A 9 -2.87 -3.18 0.11
CA CYS A 9 -3.64 -3.59 -1.06
C CYS A 9 -3.49 -2.55 -2.16
N GLY A 10 -3.01 -2.95 -3.34
CA GLY A 10 -2.99 -2.10 -4.53
C GLY A 10 -3.92 -2.64 -5.59
N LEU A 11 -4.80 -1.80 -6.13
CA LEU A 11 -5.73 -2.15 -7.21
C LEU A 11 -6.04 -0.96 -8.13
N GLY A 12 -6.36 -1.25 -9.38
CA GLY A 12 -6.97 -0.31 -10.31
C GLY A 12 -8.46 -0.58 -10.44
N THR A 13 -9.18 0.38 -11.02
CA THR A 13 -10.60 0.27 -11.35
C THR A 13 -10.82 0.51 -12.84
N THR A 14 -11.94 0.05 -13.40
CA THR A 14 -12.24 0.23 -14.82
C THR A 14 -12.43 1.69 -15.23
N SER A 15 -12.74 2.59 -14.30
CA SER A 15 -12.75 4.04 -14.54
C SER A 15 -11.35 4.66 -14.67
N GLY A 16 -10.28 3.90 -14.41
CA GLY A 16 -8.89 4.38 -14.42
C GLY A 16 -8.40 4.93 -13.08
N ARG A 17 -9.24 4.95 -12.03
CA ARG A 17 -8.80 5.29 -10.68
C ARG A 17 -7.94 4.15 -10.12
N ARG A 18 -6.85 4.52 -9.46
CA ARG A 18 -5.91 3.59 -8.80
C ARG A 18 -5.94 3.86 -7.31
N ILE A 19 -5.96 2.79 -6.52
CA ILE A 19 -6.20 2.84 -5.09
C ILE A 19 -5.16 1.94 -4.41
N VAL A 20 -4.48 2.49 -3.41
CA VAL A 20 -3.55 1.81 -2.53
C VAL A 20 -4.03 2.01 -1.10
N VAL A 21 -4.43 0.93 -0.45
CA VAL A 21 -4.88 0.91 0.94
C VAL A 21 -3.77 0.34 1.81
N GLY A 22 -3.33 1.11 2.81
CA GLY A 22 -2.48 0.63 3.90
C GLY A 22 -3.33 0.35 5.14
N HIS A 23 -3.24 -0.86 5.70
CA HIS A 23 -3.88 -1.22 6.96
C HIS A 23 -2.81 -1.67 7.96
N TRP A 24 -2.69 -0.94 9.07
CA TRP A 24 -1.56 -1.04 10.00
C TRP A 24 -2.05 -1.18 11.44
N PRO A 25 -2.25 -2.41 11.94
CA PRO A 25 -2.69 -2.61 13.33
C PRO A 25 -1.64 -2.33 14.40
N ASP A 26 -0.35 -2.41 14.04
CA ASP A 26 0.77 -2.27 14.98
C ASP A 26 1.81 -1.28 14.43
N THR A 27 1.79 -0.05 15.00
CA THR A 27 2.67 1.06 14.62
C THR A 27 2.88 2.02 15.80
N PRO A 28 3.92 2.88 15.77
CA PRO A 28 4.10 3.95 16.76
C PRO A 28 2.98 5.00 16.81
N LEU A 29 2.19 5.13 15.74
CA LEU A 29 1.07 6.09 15.64
C LEU A 29 -0.27 5.47 16.10
N GLY A 30 -0.22 4.28 16.70
CA GLY A 30 -1.41 3.45 16.96
C GLY A 30 -1.89 2.70 15.71
N SER A 31 -3.01 2.00 15.84
CA SER A 31 -3.63 1.26 14.73
C SER A 31 -4.33 2.25 13.78
N PHE A 32 -4.05 2.15 12.47
CA PHE A 32 -4.72 3.00 11.48
C PHE A 32 -4.88 2.33 10.11
N THR A 33 -5.71 2.95 9.27
CA THR A 33 -5.82 2.64 7.85
C THR A 33 -5.73 3.95 7.07
N ASP A 34 -4.89 3.99 6.05
CA ASP A 34 -4.73 5.12 5.14
C ASP A 34 -5.02 4.68 3.70
N VAL A 35 -5.44 5.64 2.87
CA VAL A 35 -5.67 5.37 1.45
C VAL A 35 -5.00 6.42 0.58
N MET A 36 -4.13 5.96 -0.31
CA MET A 36 -3.54 6.75 -1.38
C MET A 36 -4.28 6.42 -2.67
N THR A 37 -4.77 7.42 -3.38
CA THR A 37 -5.48 7.20 -4.65
C THR A 37 -5.06 8.19 -5.71
N GLU A 38 -5.04 7.74 -6.95
CA GLU A 38 -4.79 8.57 -8.12
C GLU A 38 -5.96 8.40 -9.10
N SER A 39 -6.64 9.50 -9.43
CA SER A 39 -7.72 9.47 -10.42
C SER A 39 -7.20 9.24 -11.84
N ALA A 40 -8.12 9.03 -12.78
CA ALA A 40 -7.80 8.81 -14.19
C ALA A 40 -7.09 10.01 -14.84
N ASP A 41 -7.42 11.24 -14.40
CA ASP A 41 -6.76 12.48 -14.81
C ASP A 41 -5.39 12.70 -14.12
N GLY A 42 -5.03 11.85 -13.16
CA GLY A 42 -3.72 11.86 -12.50
C GLY A 42 -3.66 12.63 -11.18
N ARG A 43 -4.77 13.18 -10.66
CA ARG A 43 -4.79 13.84 -9.34
C ARG A 43 -4.58 12.83 -8.22
N ARG A 44 -3.59 13.08 -7.37
CA ARG A 44 -3.18 12.23 -6.24
C ARG A 44 -3.80 12.75 -4.95
N THR A 45 -4.54 11.89 -4.26
CA THR A 45 -5.18 12.22 -2.98
C THR A 45 -4.77 11.24 -1.90
N LEU A 46 -4.38 11.76 -0.74
CA LEU A 46 -4.24 11.00 0.50
C LEU A 46 -5.50 11.16 1.36
N LEU A 47 -6.03 10.05 1.84
CA LEU A 47 -7.09 9.97 2.84
C LEU A 47 -6.49 9.36 4.11
N ALA A 48 -6.41 10.15 5.18
CA ALA A 48 -5.79 9.75 6.43
C ALA A 48 -6.76 9.94 7.62
N PRO A 49 -6.70 9.08 8.65
CA PRO A 49 -7.62 9.14 9.78
C PRO A 49 -7.33 10.27 10.76
N THR A 50 -6.09 10.75 10.82
CA THR A 50 -5.66 11.83 11.71
C THR A 50 -4.65 12.74 11.01
N GLY A 51 -4.46 13.95 11.54
CA GLY A 51 -3.43 14.87 11.06
C GLY A 51 -2.01 14.33 11.20
N GLU A 52 -1.73 13.60 12.29
CA GLU A 52 -0.42 12.98 12.52
C GLU A 52 -0.09 11.91 11.46
N VAL A 53 -1.06 11.04 11.11
CA VAL A 53 -0.87 10.07 10.01
C VAL A 53 -0.70 10.79 8.67
N ALA A 54 -1.49 11.84 8.42
CA ALA A 54 -1.39 12.63 7.19
C ALA A 54 0.01 13.24 7.02
N GLU A 55 0.55 13.85 8.08
CA GLU A 55 1.90 14.42 8.11
C GLU A 55 2.97 13.35 7.90
N PHE A 56 2.87 12.23 8.61
CA PHE A 56 3.83 11.13 8.51
C PHE A 56 3.92 10.55 7.09
N VAL A 57 2.78 10.32 6.45
CA VAL A 57 2.71 9.76 5.08
C VAL A 57 3.15 10.80 4.05
N SER A 58 2.76 12.07 4.22
CA SER A 58 3.14 13.16 3.31
C SER A 58 4.63 13.54 3.40
N ALA A 59 5.31 13.20 4.49
CA ALA A 59 6.77 13.30 4.56
C ALA A 59 7.49 12.32 3.60
N THR A 60 6.77 11.30 3.12
CA THR A 60 7.32 10.22 2.26
C THR A 60 6.87 10.35 0.82
N TYR A 61 5.59 10.69 0.62
CA TYR A 61 4.89 10.68 -0.65
C TYR A 61 4.34 12.06 -0.99
N THR A 62 4.18 12.33 -2.28
CA THR A 62 3.63 13.59 -2.78
C THR A 62 2.18 13.41 -3.21
N PHE A 63 1.32 14.29 -2.72
CA PHE A 63 -0.09 14.34 -3.05
C PHE A 63 -0.48 15.74 -3.50
N ASP A 64 -1.43 15.82 -4.43
CA ASP A 64 -2.03 17.08 -4.85
C ASP A 64 -3.12 17.53 -3.86
N GLU A 65 -3.62 16.58 -3.06
CA GLU A 65 -4.61 16.82 -2.03
C GLU A 65 -4.44 15.85 -0.84
N VAL A 66 -4.61 16.36 0.38
CA VAL A 66 -4.62 15.55 1.60
C VAL A 66 -5.92 15.84 2.35
N ARG A 67 -6.69 14.79 2.66
CA ARG A 67 -7.92 14.89 3.45
C ARG A 67 -7.78 14.07 4.72
N VAL A 68 -7.96 14.75 5.86
CA VAL A 68 -8.13 14.07 7.15
C VAL A 68 -9.60 13.75 7.33
N VAL A 69 -9.95 12.47 7.29
CA VAL A 69 -11.33 11.97 7.32
C VAL A 69 -11.42 10.69 8.16
N PRO A 70 -12.56 10.37 8.77
CA PRO A 70 -12.74 9.06 9.39
C PRO A 70 -12.47 7.95 8.36
N VAL A 71 -11.65 6.97 8.74
CA VAL A 71 -11.36 5.79 7.94
C VAL A 71 -11.80 4.56 8.70
N SER A 72 -12.71 3.78 8.13
CA SER A 72 -13.09 2.47 8.65
C SER A 72 -12.56 1.37 7.75
N HIS A 73 -12.11 0.26 8.35
CA HIS A 73 -11.69 -0.94 7.65
C HIS A 73 -12.45 -2.13 8.26
N THR A 74 -13.18 -2.85 7.42
CA THR A 74 -13.92 -4.05 7.84
C THR A 74 -13.42 -5.29 7.13
N VAL A 75 -13.40 -6.39 7.87
CA VAL A 75 -12.92 -7.70 7.45
C VAL A 75 -14.09 -8.67 7.56
N ASP A 76 -14.38 -9.36 6.46
CA ASP A 76 -15.41 -10.40 6.39
C ASP A 76 -14.86 -11.55 5.53
N ASP A 77 -14.34 -12.59 6.18
CA ASP A 77 -13.65 -13.72 5.55
C ASP A 77 -12.53 -13.28 4.55
N ASP A 78 -12.70 -13.53 3.25
CA ASP A 78 -11.78 -13.12 2.18
C ASP A 78 -12.03 -11.67 1.72
N ARG A 79 -13.11 -11.03 2.17
CA ARG A 79 -13.49 -9.67 1.78
C ARG A 79 -12.90 -8.64 2.73
N ARG A 80 -12.50 -7.52 2.16
CA ARG A 80 -12.09 -6.31 2.86
C ARG A 80 -12.92 -5.15 2.33
N ARG A 81 -13.28 -4.20 3.19
CA ARG A 81 -13.93 -2.94 2.79
C ARG A 81 -13.32 -1.78 3.56
N VAL A 82 -13.14 -0.66 2.87
CA VAL A 82 -12.71 0.61 3.44
C VAL A 82 -13.68 1.70 3.05
N VAL A 83 -14.07 2.51 4.03
CA VAL A 83 -14.81 3.77 3.83
C VAL A 83 -13.95 4.89 4.37
N ALA A 84 -13.64 5.87 3.53
CA ALA A 84 -12.77 7.00 3.84
C ALA A 84 -13.27 8.26 3.10
N GLY A 85 -14.08 9.08 3.76
CA GLY A 85 -14.65 10.30 3.15
C GLY A 85 -15.34 10.01 1.80
N PRO A 86 -14.82 10.54 0.66
CA PRO A 86 -15.41 10.33 -0.66
C PRO A 86 -15.25 8.89 -1.17
N LEU A 87 -14.33 8.11 -0.61
CA LEU A 87 -14.00 6.79 -1.11
C LEU A 87 -14.76 5.71 -0.34
N GLU A 88 -15.32 4.80 -1.11
CA GLU A 88 -15.69 3.48 -0.64
C GLU A 88 -15.06 2.43 -1.56
N VAL A 89 -14.34 1.48 -0.99
CA VAL A 89 -13.69 0.42 -1.77
C VAL A 89 -13.86 -0.92 -1.06
N SER A 90 -14.16 -1.97 -1.80
CA SER A 90 -14.12 -3.34 -1.29
C SER A 90 -13.41 -4.26 -2.26
N TRP A 91 -12.70 -5.24 -1.73
CA TRP A 91 -12.01 -6.24 -2.54
C TRP A 91 -12.05 -7.61 -1.88
N ARG A 92 -11.88 -8.65 -2.71
CA ARG A 92 -11.75 -10.04 -2.29
C ARG A 92 -10.32 -10.51 -2.47
N ILE A 93 -9.78 -11.13 -1.43
CA ILE A 93 -8.45 -11.73 -1.44
C ILE A 93 -8.54 -13.05 -2.21
N GLY A 94 -7.78 -13.14 -3.30
CA GLY A 94 -7.72 -14.30 -4.16
C GLY A 94 -6.61 -15.27 -3.79
N GLY A 95 -6.30 -16.16 -4.75
CA GLY A 95 -5.26 -17.16 -4.60
C GLY A 95 -3.87 -16.58 -4.38
N ARG A 96 -3.04 -17.38 -3.68
CA ARG A 96 -1.62 -17.09 -3.44
C ARG A 96 -0.77 -17.58 -4.62
N PRO A 97 -0.15 -16.69 -5.43
CA PRO A 97 0.76 -17.09 -6.49
C PRO A 97 2.06 -17.69 -5.91
N LEU A 98 2.91 -18.27 -6.77
CA LEU A 98 4.18 -18.87 -6.36
C LEU A 98 5.05 -17.90 -5.54
N LEU A 99 5.14 -16.63 -5.96
CA LEU A 99 5.87 -15.61 -5.22
C LEU A 99 5.34 -15.44 -3.79
N GLY A 100 4.03 -15.44 -3.58
CA GLY A 100 3.44 -15.39 -2.24
C GLY A 100 3.83 -16.59 -1.38
N ARG A 101 3.91 -17.78 -1.97
CA ARG A 101 4.38 -18.99 -1.27
C ARG A 101 5.85 -18.89 -0.87
N LEU A 102 6.70 -18.35 -1.76
CA LEU A 102 8.12 -18.13 -1.48
C LEU A 102 8.32 -17.10 -0.36
N LEU A 103 7.58 -15.98 -0.40
CA LEU A 103 7.62 -14.95 0.64
C LEU A 103 7.21 -15.52 2.01
N ARG A 104 6.17 -16.36 2.04
CA ARG A 104 5.70 -17.01 3.26
C ARG A 104 6.70 -18.03 3.83
N ALA A 105 7.60 -18.56 3.02
CA ALA A 105 8.65 -19.47 3.47
C ALA A 105 9.82 -18.73 4.15
N VAL A 106 9.95 -17.42 3.95
CA VAL A 106 10.99 -16.62 4.61
C VAL A 106 10.62 -16.43 6.09
N PRO A 107 11.48 -16.84 7.04
CA PRO A 107 11.21 -16.64 8.46
C PRO A 107 10.97 -15.16 8.79
N GLY A 108 9.97 -14.88 9.63
CA GLY A 108 9.55 -13.52 9.98
C GLY A 108 10.68 -12.57 10.39
N PRO A 109 11.62 -12.98 11.28
CA PRO A 109 12.75 -12.13 11.66
C PRO A 109 13.68 -11.78 10.49
N LEU A 110 13.88 -12.71 9.55
CA LEU A 110 14.72 -12.50 8.38
C LEU A 110 14.02 -11.59 7.37
N ALA A 111 12.73 -11.82 7.13
CA ALA A 111 11.91 -11.06 6.19
C ALA A 111 11.84 -9.55 6.50
N VAL A 112 12.15 -9.14 7.73
CA VAL A 112 12.14 -7.74 8.17
C VAL A 112 13.54 -7.19 8.46
N HIS A 113 14.58 -8.00 8.29
CA HIS A 113 15.94 -7.57 8.62
C HIS A 113 16.49 -6.62 7.53
N PRO A 114 16.92 -5.38 7.85
CA PRO A 114 17.32 -4.39 6.84
C PRO A 114 18.42 -4.86 5.87
N TRP A 115 19.40 -5.62 6.38
CA TRP A 115 20.44 -6.22 5.52
C TRP A 115 19.85 -7.21 4.50
N TRP A 116 18.93 -8.07 4.93
CA TRP A 116 18.26 -9.03 4.04
C TRP A 116 17.48 -8.29 2.95
N LEU A 117 16.74 -7.24 3.32
CA LEU A 117 15.96 -6.43 2.39
C LEU A 117 16.79 -5.71 1.35
N ARG A 118 18.00 -5.26 1.72
CA ARG A 118 18.98 -4.71 0.77
C ARG A 118 19.51 -5.77 -0.20
N VAL A 119 19.77 -6.99 0.29
CA VAL A 119 20.28 -8.10 -0.53
C VAL A 119 19.23 -8.56 -1.55
N ILE A 120 17.95 -8.62 -1.17
CA ILE A 120 16.89 -9.10 -2.07
C ILE A 120 16.32 -8.01 -3.00
N ASP A 121 16.64 -6.73 -2.81
CA ASP A 121 16.11 -5.62 -3.63
C ASP A 121 16.34 -5.81 -5.14
N PRO A 122 17.53 -6.23 -5.62
CA PRO A 122 17.74 -6.47 -7.05
C PRO A 122 16.89 -7.63 -7.58
N ILE A 123 16.66 -8.65 -6.77
CA ILE A 123 15.83 -9.81 -7.11
C ILE A 123 14.36 -9.38 -7.18
N ALA A 124 13.89 -8.61 -6.19
CA ALA A 124 12.52 -8.10 -6.14
C ALA A 124 12.22 -7.20 -7.35
N ARG A 125 13.12 -6.27 -7.69
CA ARG A 125 12.99 -5.41 -8.88
C ARG A 125 12.87 -6.19 -10.18
N ARG A 126 13.59 -7.31 -10.28
CA ARG A 126 13.59 -8.16 -11.48
C ARG A 126 12.39 -9.10 -11.53
N ALA A 127 11.89 -9.55 -10.39
CA ALA A 127 10.73 -10.43 -10.29
C ALA A 127 9.41 -9.68 -10.47
N VAL A 128 9.31 -8.44 -9.97
CA VAL A 128 8.08 -7.63 -10.06
C VAL A 128 8.43 -6.20 -10.50
N PRO A 129 8.26 -5.86 -11.79
CA PRO A 129 8.51 -4.52 -12.29
C PRO A 129 7.72 -3.47 -11.48
N GLY A 130 8.42 -2.42 -11.01
CA GLY A 130 7.84 -1.33 -10.22
C GLY A 130 7.92 -1.50 -8.70
N VAL A 131 8.22 -2.70 -8.20
CA VAL A 131 8.42 -2.96 -6.76
C VAL A 131 9.87 -2.68 -6.37
N ARG A 132 10.04 -2.11 -5.18
CA ARG A 132 11.33 -1.87 -4.54
C ARG A 132 11.23 -2.29 -3.08
N THR A 133 12.22 -3.02 -2.55
CA THR A 133 12.26 -3.41 -1.13
C THR A 133 13.03 -2.41 -0.28
N VAL A 134 13.84 -1.54 -0.90
CA VAL A 134 14.53 -0.43 -0.21
C VAL A 134 14.39 0.84 -0.99
N GLY A 135 14.00 1.92 -0.32
CA GLY A 135 13.86 3.22 -0.94
C GLY A 135 14.24 4.44 -0.14
N SER A 136 14.74 5.46 -0.85
CA SER A 136 14.82 6.81 -0.32
C SER A 136 13.45 7.46 -0.47
N ALA A 137 12.84 7.78 0.65
CA ALA A 137 11.68 8.65 0.70
C ALA A 137 12.13 10.12 0.69
N GLY A 138 11.22 11.04 0.39
CA GLY A 138 11.48 12.47 0.54
C GLY A 138 12.01 12.82 1.94
N GLY A 139 12.77 13.92 2.05
CA GLY A 139 13.26 14.40 3.35
C GLY A 139 14.34 13.54 4.02
N GLY A 140 15.14 12.78 3.26
CA GLY A 140 16.26 11.99 3.79
C GLY A 140 15.87 10.69 4.51
N ARG A 141 14.57 10.34 4.50
CA ARG A 141 14.06 9.10 5.08
C ARG A 141 14.41 7.89 4.23
N ARG A 142 14.62 6.73 4.86
CA ARG A 142 14.81 5.45 4.19
C ARG A 142 13.80 4.42 4.64
N GLU A 143 13.16 3.77 3.69
CA GLU A 143 12.13 2.77 3.94
C GLU A 143 12.58 1.39 3.48
N TYR A 144 12.28 0.39 4.30
CA TYR A 144 12.54 -1.02 4.02
C TYR A 144 11.22 -1.78 4.06
N TYR A 145 10.90 -2.45 2.96
CA TYR A 145 9.64 -3.14 2.73
C TYR A 145 9.84 -4.65 2.80
N GLY A 146 9.52 -5.25 3.94
CA GLY A 146 9.58 -6.68 4.17
C GLY A 146 8.26 -7.37 3.84
N ALA A 147 8.07 -7.75 2.57
CA ALA A 147 6.91 -8.55 2.17
C ALA A 147 7.02 -9.96 2.74
N ARG A 148 5.95 -10.44 3.37
CA ARG A 148 5.87 -11.74 4.08
C ARG A 148 4.86 -12.69 3.47
N ASP A 149 3.89 -12.16 2.73
CA ASP A 149 2.91 -12.94 1.99
C ASP A 149 2.34 -12.07 0.88
N LEU A 150 1.85 -12.70 -0.18
CA LEU A 150 1.23 -12.02 -1.30
C LEU A 150 0.07 -12.84 -1.83
N HIS A 151 -1.08 -12.20 -1.96
CA HIS A 151 -2.26 -12.74 -2.63
C HIS A 151 -2.63 -11.85 -3.82
N ARG A 152 -3.24 -12.44 -4.85
CA ARG A 152 -3.92 -11.64 -5.88
C ARG A 152 -5.19 -11.03 -5.30
N VAL A 153 -5.66 -9.93 -5.87
CA VAL A 153 -7.05 -9.50 -5.67
C VAL A 153 -7.91 -10.23 -6.69
N ALA A 154 -8.96 -10.92 -6.24
CA ALA A 154 -9.85 -11.70 -7.11
C ALA A 154 -10.99 -10.86 -7.69
N ALA A 155 -11.50 -9.90 -6.92
CA ALA A 155 -12.55 -8.99 -7.32
C ALA A 155 -12.41 -7.69 -6.51
N ALA A 156 -12.85 -6.58 -7.09
CA ALA A 156 -12.94 -5.31 -6.40
C ALA A 156 -14.08 -4.48 -6.98
N TRP A 157 -14.58 -3.58 -6.13
CA TRP A 157 -15.51 -2.52 -6.49
C TRP A 157 -15.09 -1.28 -5.71
N ALA A 158 -15.21 -0.11 -6.33
CA ALA A 158 -14.97 1.15 -5.67
C ALA A 158 -15.93 2.24 -6.16
N ARG A 159 -16.17 3.21 -5.29
CA ARG A 159 -16.93 4.43 -5.55
C ARG A 159 -16.13 5.61 -5.03
N TRP A 160 -16.17 6.71 -5.78
CA TRP A 160 -15.60 8.00 -5.38
C TRP A 160 -16.68 9.08 -5.49
N ASP A 161 -16.95 9.79 -4.39
CA ASP A 161 -18.15 10.62 -4.25
C ASP A 161 -19.38 9.80 -4.66
N ASP A 162 -20.30 10.30 -5.47
CA ASP A 162 -21.45 9.52 -5.95
C ASP A 162 -21.15 8.70 -7.24
N GLY A 163 -19.90 8.71 -7.72
CA GLY A 163 -19.49 8.07 -8.96
C GLY A 163 -18.95 6.65 -8.79
N ASP A 164 -19.52 5.68 -9.51
CA ASP A 164 -18.98 4.33 -9.60
C ASP A 164 -17.62 4.34 -10.32
N CYS A 165 -16.59 3.80 -9.66
CA CYS A 165 -15.27 3.62 -10.27
C CYS A 165 -15.16 2.29 -11.04
N GLY A 166 -16.18 1.44 -10.92
CA GLY A 166 -16.34 0.16 -11.60
C GLY A 166 -15.55 -0.98 -10.96
N GLY A 167 -15.34 -2.03 -11.75
CA GLY A 167 -14.75 -3.28 -11.30
C GLY A 167 -13.21 -3.27 -11.23
N LEU A 168 -12.65 -4.39 -10.76
CA LEU A 168 -11.20 -4.59 -10.68
C LEU A 168 -10.51 -4.44 -12.05
N ALA A 169 -9.46 -3.63 -12.09
CA ALA A 169 -8.59 -3.46 -13.25
C ALA A 169 -7.10 -3.45 -12.82
N PRO A 170 -6.16 -3.61 -13.76
CA PRO A 170 -4.73 -3.40 -13.50
C PRO A 170 -4.42 -1.99 -12.97
N VAL A 171 -3.36 -1.87 -12.16
CA VAL A 171 -2.81 -0.57 -11.74
C VAL A 171 -1.98 0.01 -12.89
N VAL A 172 -2.66 0.52 -13.92
CA VAL A 172 -2.04 1.09 -15.12
C VAL A 172 -2.72 2.42 -15.46
N PRO A 173 -1.94 3.50 -15.68
CA PRO A 173 -0.49 3.60 -15.53
C PRO A 173 -0.05 3.45 -14.06
N PRO A 174 1.25 3.14 -13.78
CA PRO A 174 1.76 3.07 -12.41
C PRO A 174 1.39 4.31 -11.59
N VAL A 175 1.15 4.13 -10.29
CA VAL A 175 0.83 5.26 -9.40
C VAL A 175 2.07 6.13 -9.17
N ARG A 176 1.84 7.43 -8.97
CA ARG A 176 2.89 8.46 -8.92
C ARG A 176 2.96 9.18 -7.57
N PHE A 177 2.79 8.41 -6.48
CA PHE A 177 2.90 8.94 -5.11
C PHE A 177 4.36 9.11 -4.66
N GLY A 178 5.29 8.25 -5.11
CA GLY A 178 6.69 8.30 -4.68
C GLY A 178 7.56 7.13 -5.16
N PHE A 179 8.50 6.68 -4.32
CA PHE A 179 9.67 5.87 -4.72
C PHE A 179 9.34 4.44 -5.21
N GLY A 180 8.22 3.86 -4.79
CA GLY A 180 7.72 2.57 -5.26
C GLY A 180 6.27 2.69 -5.75
N SER A 181 5.90 1.92 -6.77
CA SER A 181 4.51 1.81 -7.23
C SER A 181 3.95 0.47 -6.80
N ALA A 182 2.65 0.44 -6.50
CA ALA A 182 1.92 -0.82 -6.51
C ALA A 182 2.14 -1.54 -7.86
N PRO A 183 2.31 -2.87 -7.86
CA PRO A 183 2.49 -3.62 -9.10
C PRO A 183 1.25 -3.50 -9.98
N ALA A 184 1.42 -3.61 -11.30
CA ALA A 184 0.32 -3.53 -12.26
C ALA A 184 -0.76 -4.60 -12.00
N THR A 185 -0.36 -5.79 -11.54
CA THR A 185 -1.30 -6.82 -11.10
C THR A 185 -1.81 -6.51 -9.69
N PRO A 186 -3.13 -6.35 -9.50
CA PRO A 186 -3.69 -6.09 -8.19
C PRO A 186 -3.34 -7.16 -7.16
N SER A 187 -2.89 -6.72 -5.98
CA SER A 187 -2.37 -7.62 -4.95
C SER A 187 -2.63 -7.13 -3.54
N HIS A 188 -2.83 -8.08 -2.64
CA HIS A 188 -2.93 -7.88 -1.20
C HIS A 188 -1.70 -8.51 -0.53
N VAL A 189 -0.85 -7.67 0.07
CA VAL A 189 0.48 -8.04 0.53
C VAL A 189 0.55 -7.91 2.03
N ARG A 190 0.97 -8.97 2.73
CA ARG A 190 1.37 -8.88 4.13
C ARG A 190 2.77 -8.28 4.18
N ILE A 191 2.96 -7.21 4.92
CA ILE A 191 4.22 -6.47 4.90
C ILE A 191 4.59 -5.90 6.25
N THR A 192 5.88 -5.79 6.50
CA THR A 192 6.43 -4.97 7.58
C THR A 192 7.29 -3.89 6.95
N THR A 193 6.96 -2.63 7.21
CA THR A 193 7.73 -1.48 6.76
C THR A 193 8.58 -0.96 7.91
N LEU A 194 9.89 -0.82 7.69
CA LEU A 194 10.78 -0.14 8.61
C LEU A 194 11.11 1.23 8.05
N VAL A 195 10.91 2.27 8.84
CA VAL A 195 11.21 3.65 8.48
C VAL A 195 12.38 4.15 9.32
N GLU A 196 13.48 4.42 8.64
CA GLU A 196 14.64 5.10 9.18
C GLU A 196 14.46 6.59 8.96
N ARG A 197 14.18 7.31 10.04
CA ARG A 197 14.15 8.78 10.05
C ARG A 197 15.60 9.27 10.02
N SER A 198 15.91 10.28 9.20
CA SER A 198 17.18 10.97 9.33
C SER A 198 17.22 11.65 10.70
N LEU A 199 18.30 11.48 11.45
CA LEU A 199 18.58 12.33 12.60
C LEU A 199 18.78 13.74 12.05
N THR A 200 17.94 14.69 12.45
CA THR A 200 18.27 16.12 12.41
C THR A 200 19.33 16.44 13.44
#